data_AF-A0A2A2RGW6-F1
#
_entry.id   AF-A0A2A2RGW6-F1
#
_cell.length_a   1.000
_cell.length_b   1.000
_cell.length_c   1.000
_cell.angle_alpha   90.00
_cell.angle_beta   90.00
_cell.angle_gamma   90.00
#
_symmetry.space_group_name_H-M   'P 1'
#
loop_
_entity.id
_entity.type
_entity.pdbx_description
1 polymer ?
#
loop_
_entity_poly.entity_id
_entity_poly.type
_entity_poly.pdbx_seq_one_letter_code
_entity_poly.pdbx_strand_id
1 'polypeptide(L)'
;MSCPESQDSCCGPACRSKLAYFVAIVVVFLVVGGLAKMLQHYTETGAQAARESRARERAKAQSEVRQAAAQELNTSAVVSKEKGFYRIPITAAMELTLKDYQNPAASRAGFIARVDKANAAPPKAPEKKSEFE
;
A
#
# COMPACT_ATOMS: atom_id res chain seq x y z
N MET A 1 -51.02 -57.23 2.30
CA MET A 1 -52.14 -56.26 2.26
C MET A 1 -52.25 -55.67 3.64
N SER A 2 -52.10 -54.38 3.92
CA SER A 2 -51.80 -53.19 3.12
C SER A 2 -51.46 -52.12 4.18
N CYS A 3 -50.37 -51.37 4.03
CA CYS A 3 -50.34 -50.01 4.59
C CYS A 3 -51.30 -49.16 3.72
N PRO A 4 -52.09 -48.24 4.30
CA PRO A 4 -51.61 -46.90 4.65
C PRO A 4 -52.25 -46.45 5.99
N GLU A 5 -52.04 -45.28 6.61
CA GLU A 5 -51.47 -44.01 6.20
C GLU A 5 -50.97 -43.36 7.51
N SER A 6 -49.68 -43.05 7.52
CA SER A 6 -49.01 -42.29 8.56
C SER A 6 -49.41 -40.81 8.42
N GLN A 7 -49.66 -40.10 9.54
CA GLN A 7 -49.51 -38.62 9.74
C GLN A 7 -50.70 -37.65 9.92
N ASP A 8 -51.98 -38.00 9.99
CA ASP A 8 -53.01 -36.93 9.98
C ASP A 8 -53.54 -36.40 11.35
N SER A 9 -53.09 -36.88 12.52
CA SER A 9 -53.84 -36.62 13.78
C SER A 9 -53.14 -35.84 14.90
N CYS A 10 -51.95 -35.24 14.69
CA CYS A 10 -51.21 -34.59 15.78
C CYS A 10 -50.93 -33.09 15.55
N CYS A 11 -51.93 -32.29 15.18
CA CYS A 11 -51.80 -30.82 15.20
C CYS A 11 -53.11 -30.13 15.65
N GLY A 12 -53.22 -29.84 16.96
CA GLY A 12 -54.25 -28.94 17.48
C GLY A 12 -54.12 -27.52 16.89
N PRO A 13 -55.16 -26.67 17.00
CA PRO A 13 -55.21 -25.35 16.35
C PRO A 13 -54.05 -24.44 16.73
N ALA A 14 -53.51 -24.57 17.95
CA ALA A 14 -52.34 -23.84 18.42
C ALA A 14 -51.01 -24.28 17.79
N CYS A 15 -50.86 -25.56 17.42
CA CYS A 15 -49.67 -26.07 16.74
C CYS A 15 -49.66 -25.60 15.27
N ARG A 16 -50.83 -25.66 14.62
CA ARG A 16 -51.03 -25.24 13.23
C ARG A 16 -50.83 -23.73 13.05
N SER A 17 -51.24 -22.91 14.04
CA SER A 17 -50.97 -21.46 13.99
C SER A 17 -49.49 -21.14 14.16
N LYS A 18 -48.79 -21.78 15.11
CA LYS A 18 -47.34 -21.58 15.30
C LYS A 18 -46.53 -22.02 14.08
N LEU A 19 -46.91 -23.12 13.45
CA LEU A 19 -46.26 -23.58 12.22
C LEU A 19 -46.53 -22.62 11.05
N ALA A 20 -47.75 -22.08 10.94
CA ALA A 20 -48.07 -21.05 9.95
C ALA A 20 -47.26 -19.75 10.16
N TYR A 21 -47.10 -19.29 11.41
CA TYR A 21 -46.25 -18.13 11.72
C TYR A 21 -44.78 -18.38 11.40
N PHE A 22 -44.26 -19.57 11.72
CA PHE A 22 -42.88 -19.93 11.39
C PHE A 22 -42.64 -19.92 9.87
N VAL A 23 -43.55 -20.54 9.10
CA VAL A 23 -43.48 -20.54 7.64
C VAL A 23 -43.57 -19.11 7.09
N ALA A 24 -44.47 -18.28 7.62
CA ALA A 24 -44.59 -16.88 7.20
C ALA A 24 -43.29 -16.09 7.46
N ILE A 25 -42.68 -16.27 8.63
CA ILE A 25 -41.40 -15.65 8.97
C ILE A 25 -40.30 -16.10 8.00
N VAL A 26 -40.18 -17.40 7.75
CA VAL A 26 -39.19 -17.95 6.80
C VAL A 26 -39.38 -17.39 5.40
N VAL A 27 -40.62 -17.30 4.92
CA VAL A 27 -40.94 -16.71 3.61
C VAL A 27 -40.50 -15.25 3.53
N VAL A 28 -40.81 -14.45 4.56
CA VAL A 28 -40.39 -13.04 4.60
C VAL A 28 -38.86 -12.93 4.57
N PHE A 29 -38.15 -13.72 5.36
CA PHE A 29 -36.68 -13.72 5.35
C PHE A 29 -36.10 -14.15 4.00
N LEU A 30 -36.68 -15.15 3.34
CA LEU A 30 -36.25 -15.59 2.01
C LEU A 30 -36.48 -14.52 0.94
N VAL A 31 -37.62 -13.82 0.99
CA VAL A 31 -37.92 -12.72 0.06
C VAL A 31 -36.93 -11.57 0.27
N VAL A 32 -36.71 -11.14 1.52
CA VAL A 32 -35.78 -10.04 1.82
C VAL A 32 -34.33 -10.44 1.47
N GLY A 33 -33.90 -11.64 1.84
CA GLY A 33 -32.56 -12.14 1.53
C GLY A 33 -32.32 -12.32 0.03
N GLY A 34 -33.33 -12.82 -0.69
CA GLY A 34 -33.29 -12.96 -2.15
C GLY A 34 -33.16 -11.61 -2.86
N LEU A 35 -33.97 -10.63 -2.46
CA LEU A 35 -33.89 -9.26 -2.99
C LEU A 35 -32.54 -8.61 -2.69
N ALA A 36 -32.03 -8.74 -1.46
CA ALA A 36 -30.72 -8.20 -1.09
C ALA A 36 -29.59 -8.82 -1.92
N LYS A 37 -29.61 -10.15 -2.14
CA LYS A 37 -28.61 -10.83 -2.96
C LYS A 37 -28.68 -10.40 -4.43
N MET A 38 -29.90 -10.19 -4.95
CA MET A 38 -30.12 -9.69 -6.30
C MET A 38 -29.53 -8.27 -6.44
N LEU A 39 -29.85 -7.36 -5.52
CA LEU A 39 -29.31 -6.00 -5.48
C LEU A 39 -27.78 -5.98 -5.32
N GLN A 40 -27.21 -6.84 -4.47
CA GLN A 40 -25.76 -7.00 -4.34
C GLN A 40 -25.14 -7.42 -5.66
N HIS A 41 -25.70 -8.42 -6.35
CA HIS A 41 -25.15 -8.87 -7.62
C HIS A 41 -25.13 -7.77 -8.69
N TYR A 42 -26.20 -6.96 -8.79
CA TYR A 42 -26.24 -5.83 -9.72
C TYR A 42 -25.30 -4.69 -9.34
N THR A 43 -25.12 -4.41 -8.05
CA THR A 43 -24.23 -3.32 -7.58
C THR A 43 -22.75 -3.71 -7.60
N GLU A 44 -22.43 -4.97 -7.33
CA GLU A 44 -21.07 -5.50 -7.37
C GLU A 44 -20.50 -5.48 -8.77
N THR A 45 -21.26 -5.81 -9.82
CA THR A 45 -20.72 -5.82 -11.20
C THR A 45 -20.18 -4.45 -11.63
N GLY A 46 -20.91 -3.36 -11.37
CA GLY A 46 -20.46 -2.00 -11.67
C GLY A 46 -19.30 -1.53 -10.77
N ALA A 47 -19.38 -1.81 -9.48
CA ALA A 47 -18.33 -1.44 -8.53
C ALA A 47 -17.04 -2.25 -8.73
N GLN A 48 -17.14 -3.50 -9.18
CA GLN A 48 -16.03 -4.40 -9.41
C GLN A 48 -15.26 -4.02 -10.67
N ALA A 49 -15.95 -3.68 -11.76
CA ALA A 49 -15.30 -3.14 -12.96
C ALA A 49 -14.49 -1.87 -12.65
N ALA A 50 -15.02 -0.97 -11.81
CA ALA A 50 -14.32 0.24 -11.35
C ALA A 50 -13.15 -0.06 -10.40
N ARG A 51 -13.23 -1.11 -9.58
CA ARG A 51 -12.12 -1.55 -8.71
C ARG A 51 -11.01 -2.19 -9.52
N GLU A 52 -11.35 -2.99 -10.52
CA GLU A 52 -10.40 -3.65 -11.41
C GLU A 52 -9.60 -2.64 -12.24
N SER A 53 -10.24 -1.61 -12.80
CA SER A 53 -9.53 -0.56 -13.55
C SER A 53 -8.51 0.16 -12.67
N ARG A 54 -8.91 0.60 -11.47
CA ARG A 54 -8.00 1.24 -10.50
C ARG A 54 -6.90 0.29 -10.00
N ALA A 55 -7.20 -1.00 -9.83
CA ALA A 55 -6.20 -1.99 -9.45
C ALA A 55 -5.14 -2.16 -10.54
N ARG A 56 -5.57 -2.20 -11.81
CA ARG A 56 -4.65 -2.26 -12.97
C ARG A 56 -3.80 -1.00 -13.08
N GLU A 57 -4.37 0.18 -12.87
CA GLU A 57 -3.61 1.44 -12.86
C GLU A 57 -2.55 1.46 -11.76
N ARG A 58 -2.91 1.08 -10.53
CA ARG A 58 -1.94 0.99 -9.43
C ARG A 58 -0.84 -0.05 -9.69
N ALA A 59 -1.19 -1.19 -10.28
CA ALA A 59 -0.22 -2.22 -10.63
C ALA A 59 0.78 -1.71 -11.69
N LYS A 60 0.30 -0.97 -12.70
CA LYS A 60 1.15 -0.32 -13.70
C LYS A 60 2.08 0.71 -13.07
N ALA A 61 1.53 1.65 -12.29
CA ALA A 61 2.32 2.67 -11.60
C ALA A 61 3.38 2.04 -10.67
N GLN A 62 3.02 0.98 -9.93
CA GLN A 62 3.97 0.25 -9.10
C GLN A 62 5.08 -0.39 -9.93
N SER A 63 4.77 -0.96 -11.09
CA SER A 63 5.77 -1.56 -11.98
C SER A 63 6.74 -0.52 -12.54
N GLU A 64 6.25 0.66 -12.91
CA GLU A 64 7.07 1.78 -13.39
C GLU A 64 8.00 2.29 -12.29
N VAL A 65 7.48 2.49 -11.07
CA VAL A 65 8.30 2.88 -9.92
C VAL A 65 9.37 1.83 -9.62
N ARG A 66 9.03 0.53 -9.69
CA ARG A 66 10.00 -0.54 -9.47
C ARG A 66 11.06 -0.61 -10.55
N GLN A 67 10.70 -0.39 -11.81
CA GLN A 67 11.65 -0.35 -12.91
C GLN A 67 12.60 0.85 -12.79
N ALA A 68 12.05 2.03 -12.49
CA ALA A 68 12.85 3.22 -12.22
C ALA A 68 13.80 2.97 -11.03
N ALA A 69 13.28 2.49 -9.90
CA ALA A 69 14.10 2.18 -8.73
C ALA A 69 15.19 1.14 -9.04
N ALA A 70 14.91 0.11 -9.83
CA ALA A 70 15.90 -0.88 -10.23
C ALA A 70 17.01 -0.26 -11.09
N GLN A 71 16.69 0.66 -12.00
CA GLN A 71 17.72 1.38 -12.75
C GLN A 71 18.53 2.29 -11.84
N GLU A 72 17.86 3.04 -10.96
CA GLU A 72 18.51 3.97 -10.03
C GLU A 72 19.45 3.26 -9.03
N LEU A 73 19.07 2.08 -8.54
CA LEU A 73 19.86 1.31 -7.57
C LEU A 73 21.11 0.66 -8.18
N ASN A 74 21.06 0.31 -9.46
CA ASN A 74 22.13 -0.44 -10.13
C ASN A 74 23.03 0.42 -11.01
N THR A 75 22.69 1.69 -11.24
CA THR A 75 23.46 2.59 -12.11
C THR A 75 24.03 3.76 -11.35
N SER A 76 25.24 4.17 -11.72
CA SER A 76 25.82 5.43 -11.26
C SER A 76 25.28 6.57 -12.12
N ALA A 77 24.71 7.59 -11.50
CA ALA A 77 24.16 8.75 -12.20
C ALA A 77 24.48 10.06 -11.48
N VAL A 78 24.58 11.14 -12.24
CA VAL A 78 24.76 12.49 -11.70
C VAL A 78 23.41 13.02 -11.26
N VAL A 79 23.21 13.25 -9.95
CA VAL A 79 21.94 13.76 -9.41
C VAL A 79 21.90 15.28 -9.49
N SER A 80 23.00 15.95 -9.15
CA SER A 80 23.14 17.40 -9.29
C SER A 80 24.60 17.76 -9.46
N LYS A 81 25.00 18.09 -10.69
CA LYS A 81 26.39 18.43 -11.03
C LYS A 81 26.85 19.70 -10.31
N GLU A 82 25.99 20.71 -10.26
CA GLU A 82 26.22 22.00 -9.59
C GLU A 82 26.56 21.85 -8.11
N LYS A 83 25.96 20.85 -7.45
CA LYS A 83 26.12 20.58 -6.01
C LYS A 83 27.08 19.42 -5.73
N GLY A 84 27.60 18.77 -6.77
CA GLY A 84 28.47 17.59 -6.65
C GLY A 84 27.77 16.34 -6.10
N PHE A 85 26.45 16.21 -6.26
CA PHE A 85 25.72 15.01 -5.81
C PHE A 85 25.71 13.93 -6.90
N TYR A 86 26.24 12.76 -6.54
CA TYR A 86 26.28 11.57 -7.38
C TYR A 86 25.54 10.43 -6.69
N ARG A 87 24.76 9.68 -7.46
CA ARG A 87 24.21 8.40 -7.05
C ARG A 87 25.20 7.32 -7.46
N ILE A 88 25.57 6.46 -6.51
CA ILE A 88 26.52 5.38 -6.71
C ILE A 88 25.86 4.10 -6.17
N PRO A 89 25.90 2.97 -6.90
CA PRO A 89 25.39 1.70 -6.40
C PRO A 89 26.17 1.25 -5.17
N ILE A 90 25.49 0.57 -4.24
CA ILE A 90 26.05 0.19 -2.93
C ILE A 90 27.32 -0.66 -3.11
N THR A 91 27.33 -1.58 -4.06
CA THR A 91 28.50 -2.43 -4.35
C THR A 91 29.73 -1.60 -4.72
N ALA A 92 29.58 -0.63 -5.64
CA ALA A 92 30.67 0.26 -6.02
C ALA A 92 31.08 1.19 -4.86
N ALA A 93 30.14 1.64 -4.03
CA ALA A 93 30.45 2.42 -2.83
C ALA A 93 31.26 1.61 -1.81
N MET A 94 30.94 0.32 -1.63
CA MET A 94 31.72 -0.60 -0.78
C MET A 94 33.13 -0.81 -1.32
N GLU A 95 33.29 -1.05 -2.62
CA GLU A 95 34.60 -1.17 -3.24
C GLU A 95 35.44 0.11 -3.11
N LEU A 96 34.80 1.28 -3.27
CA LEU A 96 35.47 2.56 -3.09
C LEU A 96 35.93 2.74 -1.64
N THR A 97 35.11 2.32 -0.68
CA THR A 97 35.45 2.36 0.74
C THR A 97 36.63 1.43 1.04
N LEU A 98 36.66 0.21 0.50
CA LEU A 98 37.78 -0.71 0.65
C LEU A 98 39.08 -0.16 0.05
N LYS A 99 38.99 0.53 -1.10
CA LYS A 99 40.13 1.22 -1.72
C LYS A 99 40.61 2.39 -0.85
N ASP A 100 39.69 3.22 -0.34
CA ASP A 100 40.02 4.38 0.49
C ASP A 100 40.66 3.95 1.82
N TYR A 101 40.20 2.84 2.41
CA TYR A 101 40.68 2.31 3.70
C TYR A 101 41.91 1.41 3.62
N GLN A 102 42.61 1.35 2.49
CA GLN A 102 43.93 0.68 2.44
C GLN A 102 44.93 1.32 3.41
N ASN A 103 44.82 2.63 3.66
CA ASN A 103 45.54 3.33 4.72
C ASN A 103 44.55 3.95 5.72
N PRO A 104 44.13 3.21 6.76
CA PRO A 104 43.03 3.60 7.63
C PRO A 104 43.28 4.90 8.40
N ALA A 105 44.54 5.23 8.70
CA ALA A 105 44.90 6.46 9.39
C ALA A 105 44.62 7.70 8.52
N ALA A 106 44.99 7.63 7.23
CA ALA A 106 44.76 8.72 6.28
C ALA A 106 43.27 8.88 5.97
N SER A 107 42.53 7.79 5.75
CA SER A 107 41.08 7.84 5.44
C SER A 107 40.28 8.40 6.60
N ARG A 108 40.62 8.03 7.84
CA ARG A 108 39.97 8.56 9.05
C ARG A 108 40.24 10.05 9.22
N ALA A 109 41.48 10.51 9.01
CA ALA A 109 41.81 11.94 9.06
C ALA A 109 41.04 12.73 7.99
N GLY A 110 40.97 12.20 6.76
CA GLY A 110 40.18 12.80 5.68
C GLY A 110 38.67 12.83 5.98
N PHE A 111 38.13 11.79 6.62
CA PHE A 111 36.73 11.76 7.05
C PHE A 111 36.43 12.84 8.11
N ILE A 112 37.26 12.96 9.15
CA ILE A 112 37.11 13.97 10.20
C ILE A 112 37.13 15.37 9.58
N ALA A 113 38.10 15.67 8.69
CA ALA A 113 38.17 16.96 8.02
C ALA A 113 36.91 17.29 7.19
N ARG A 114 36.28 16.29 6.56
CA ARG A 114 35.00 16.47 5.84
C ARG A 114 33.85 16.74 6.79
N VAL A 115 33.79 16.02 7.92
CA VAL A 115 32.78 16.21 8.97
C VAL A 115 32.90 17.62 9.57
N ASP A 116 34.11 18.06 9.87
CA ASP A 116 34.37 19.40 10.41
C ASP A 116 33.92 20.49 9.43
N LYS A 117 34.21 20.32 8.13
CA LYS A 117 33.73 21.24 7.09
C LYS A 117 32.21 21.25 6.96
N ALA A 118 31.55 20.10 7.12
CA ALA A 118 30.09 20.01 7.03
C ALA A 118 29.38 20.59 8.26
N ASN A 119 30.02 20.51 9.44
CA ASN A 119 29.51 21.06 10.70
C ASN A 119 29.98 22.49 10.98
N ALA A 120 30.79 23.08 10.10
CA ALA A 120 31.21 24.47 10.23
C ALA A 120 29.98 25.38 10.28
N ALA A 121 29.98 26.32 11.23
CA ALA A 121 28.88 27.27 11.37
C ALA A 121 28.65 28.00 10.03
N PRO A 122 27.39 28.19 9.60
CA PRO A 122 27.11 28.91 8.37
C PRO A 122 27.73 30.32 8.46
N PRO A 123 28.23 30.85 7.33
CA PRO A 123 28.81 32.19 7.31
C PRO A 123 27.80 33.18 7.89
N LYS A 124 28.25 34.05 8.82
CA LYS A 124 27.41 35.13 9.35
C LYS A 124 26.81 35.88 8.17
N ALA A 125 25.49 36.04 8.18
CA ALA A 125 24.81 36.82 7.16
C ALA A 125 25.50 38.19 7.07
N PRO A 126 25.78 38.69 5.85
CA PRO A 126 26.37 40.02 5.71
C PRO A 126 25.48 41.00 6.47
N GLU A 127 26.07 41.74 7.40
CA GLU A 127 25.37 42.84 8.09
C GLU A 127 24.80 43.71 6.98
N LYS A 128 23.47 43.78 6.90
CA LYS A 128 22.81 44.72 6.00
C LYS A 128 23.41 46.08 6.33
N LYS A 129 24.13 46.69 5.38
CA LYS A 129 24.49 48.10 5.48
C LYS A 129 23.18 48.83 5.79
N SER A 130 23.11 49.50 6.93
CA SER A 130 21.95 50.29 7.30
C SER A 130 21.66 51.27 6.17
N GLU A 131 20.40 51.42 5.79
CA GLU A 131 19.94 52.26 4.67
C GLU A 131 20.14 53.79 4.88
N PHE A 132 21.02 54.20 5.80
CA PHE A 132 21.20 55.58 6.24
C PHE A 132 22.67 56.04 6.36
N GLU A 133 23.60 55.41 5.63
CA GLU A 133 24.94 55.98 5.41
C GLU A 133 25.25 56.09 3.90
#